data_AF-A0AAW2U5D0-F1
#
_entry.id   AF-A0AAW2U5D0-F1
#
_cell.length_a   1.000
_cell.length_b   1.000
_cell.length_c   1.000
_cell.angle_alpha   90.00
_cell.angle_beta   90.00
_cell.angle_gamma   90.00
#
_symmetry.space_group_name_H-M   'P 1'
#
loop_
_entity.id
_entity.type
_entity.pdbx_description
1 polymer ?
#
loop_
_entity_poly.entity_id
_entity_poly.type
_entity_poly.pdbx_seq_one_letter_code
_entity_poly.pdbx_strand_id
1 'polypeptide(L)'
;MDTNKFNGTNYNDWLRNLRIVLDFENQGYVLDNPLPTDLPKGSSPEERVTLEKWLEDNRKVRSIILTSMTNEIQKQYDRLDDVPSIMLRMKEVYAVLDRHIRCRNKSIIRDQDDRRFVCTKSWG
;
A
#
# COMPACT_ATOMS: atom_id res chain seq x y z
N MET A 1 5.94 11.65 15.89
CA MET A 1 5.18 11.81 14.62
C MET A 1 5.18 10.51 13.81
N ASP A 2 5.45 9.35 14.43
CA ASP A 2 5.67 8.07 13.74
C ASP A 2 4.44 7.15 13.75
N THR A 3 3.36 7.55 14.43
CA THR A 3 2.15 6.72 14.60
C THR A 3 1.48 6.38 13.27
N ASN A 4 1.70 7.19 12.24
CA ASN A 4 1.11 7.00 10.90
C ASN A 4 2.09 6.44 9.87
N LYS A 5 3.34 6.12 10.26
CA LYS A 5 4.30 5.50 9.34
C LYS A 5 3.90 4.07 9.02
N PHE A 6 4.16 3.65 7.80
CA PHE A 6 4.02 2.27 7.41
C PHE A 6 5.06 1.40 8.13
N ASN A 7 4.59 0.41 8.88
CA ASN A 7 5.42 -0.47 9.71
C ASN A 7 5.29 -1.95 9.32
N GLY A 8 4.64 -2.26 8.20
CA GLY A 8 4.45 -3.63 7.71
C GLY A 8 3.17 -4.31 8.23
N THR A 9 2.52 -3.78 9.25
CA THR A 9 1.29 -4.35 9.84
C THR A 9 0.04 -3.51 9.65
N ASN A 10 0.20 -2.27 9.17
CA ASN A 10 -0.88 -1.28 9.04
C ASN A 10 -1.15 -0.90 7.57
N TYR A 11 -1.00 -1.84 6.62
CA TYR A 11 -1.02 -1.54 5.18
C TYR A 11 -2.30 -0.80 4.73
N ASN A 12 -3.47 -1.27 5.17
CA ASN A 12 -4.73 -0.67 4.76
C ASN A 12 -4.93 0.76 5.32
N ASP A 13 -4.56 0.98 6.58
CA ASP A 13 -4.67 2.30 7.22
C ASP A 13 -3.65 3.28 6.64
N TRP A 14 -2.42 2.82 6.43
CA TRP A 14 -1.38 3.59 5.76
C TRP A 14 -1.79 3.97 4.33
N LEU A 15 -2.31 3.03 3.53
CA LEU A 15 -2.75 3.30 2.16
C LEU A 15 -3.89 4.33 2.12
N ARG A 16 -4.81 4.26 3.08
CA ARG A 16 -5.87 5.28 3.23
C ARG A 16 -5.30 6.66 3.53
N ASN A 17 -4.36 6.76 4.47
CA ASN A 17 -3.71 8.02 4.81
C ASN A 17 -2.88 8.59 3.65
N LEU A 18 -2.16 7.72 2.93
CA LEU A 18 -1.40 8.09 1.75
C LEU A 18 -2.31 8.68 0.68
N ARG A 19 -3.45 8.05 0.37
CA ARG A 19 -4.41 8.58 -0.60
C ARG A 19 -4.92 9.97 -0.23
N ILE A 20 -5.21 10.23 1.04
CA ILE A 20 -5.63 11.56 1.51
C ILE A 20 -4.55 12.61 1.22
N VAL A 21 -3.28 12.30 1.49
CA VAL A 21 -2.15 13.21 1.21
C VAL A 21 -2.01 13.44 -0.29
N LEU A 22 -2.12 12.39 -1.11
CA LEU A 22 -1.96 12.50 -2.55
C LEU A 22 -3.14 13.20 -3.24
N ASP A 23 -4.36 13.04 -2.71
CA ASP A 23 -5.54 13.78 -3.19
C ASP A 23 -5.39 15.27 -2.89
N PHE A 24 -4.82 15.63 -1.73
CA PHE A 24 -4.49 17.01 -1.40
C PHE A 24 -3.45 17.61 -2.36
N GLU A 25 -2.45 16.83 -2.76
CA GLU A 25 -1.42 17.23 -3.75
C GLU A 25 -1.90 17.12 -5.21
N ASN A 26 -3.13 16.63 -5.46
CA ASN A 26 -3.67 16.33 -6.79
C ASN A 26 -2.82 15.34 -7.61
N GLN A 27 -2.25 14.34 -6.93
CA GLN A 27 -1.35 13.32 -7.48
C GLN A 27 -1.84 11.87 -7.26
N GLY A 28 -3.04 11.68 -6.71
CA GLY A 28 -3.60 10.36 -6.44
C GLY A 28 -3.61 9.43 -7.67
N TYR A 29 -3.77 10.00 -8.87
CA TYR A 29 -3.79 9.27 -10.14
C TYR A 29 -2.49 8.48 -10.42
N VAL A 30 -1.34 8.88 -9.85
CA VAL A 30 -0.04 8.22 -10.05
C VAL A 30 -0.04 6.81 -9.44
N LEU A 31 -0.87 6.55 -8.43
CA LEU A 31 -0.97 5.22 -7.83
C LEU A 31 -1.64 4.20 -8.75
N ASP A 32 -2.62 4.65 -9.53
CA ASP A 32 -3.50 3.79 -10.31
C ASP A 32 -3.12 3.74 -11.79
N ASN A 33 -2.46 4.79 -12.29
CA ASN A 33 -2.10 4.91 -13.70
C ASN A 33 -0.65 4.49 -13.94
N PRO A 34 -0.40 3.50 -14.82
CA PRO A 34 0.95 3.15 -15.21
C PRO A 34 1.63 4.30 -15.96
N LEU A 35 2.96 4.24 -16.01
CA LEU A 35 3.78 5.15 -16.80
C LEU A 35 3.24 5.24 -18.24
N PRO A 36 2.97 6.45 -18.78
CA PRO A 36 2.68 6.61 -20.19
C PRO A 36 3.86 6.04 -20.97
N THR A 37 3.62 5.01 -21.79
CA THR A 37 4.65 4.32 -22.57
C THR A 37 5.53 5.31 -23.33
N ASP A 38 6.83 5.01 -23.44
CA ASP A 38 7.82 5.84 -24.15
C ASP A 38 7.24 6.43 -25.44
N LEU A 39 7.23 7.76 -25.48
CA LEU A 39 6.68 8.51 -26.59
C LEU A 39 7.38 8.14 -27.91
N PRO A 40 6.63 7.74 -28.95
CA PRO A 40 7.22 7.36 -30.23
C PRO A 40 7.97 8.53 -30.87
N LYS A 41 8.88 8.19 -31.78
CA LYS A 41 9.67 9.17 -32.53
C LYS A 41 8.72 10.01 -33.40
N GLY A 42 8.52 11.27 -33.05
CA GLY A 42 7.55 12.16 -33.70
C GLY A 42 6.43 12.68 -32.79
N SER A 43 6.45 12.31 -31.51
CA SER A 43 5.48 12.81 -30.53
C SER A 43 5.40 14.33 -30.46
N SER A 44 4.17 14.81 -30.29
CA SER A 44 3.86 16.22 -30.26
C SER A 44 4.49 16.91 -29.03
N PRO A 45 4.71 18.23 -29.07
CA PRO A 45 5.14 18.98 -27.90
C PRO A 45 4.24 18.75 -26.68
N GLU A 46 2.93 18.64 -26.88
CA GLU A 46 1.93 18.42 -25.82
C GLU A 46 2.07 17.05 -25.16
N GLU A 47 2.34 16.00 -25.96
CA GLU A 47 2.61 14.67 -25.45
C GLU A 47 3.86 14.64 -24.57
N ARG A 48 4.93 15.32 -25.00
CA ARG A 48 6.18 15.44 -24.24
C ARG A 48 5.98 16.16 -22.91
N VAL A 49 5.26 17.29 -22.92
CA VAL A 49 4.91 18.04 -21.71
C VAL A 49 4.11 17.17 -20.74
N THR A 50 3.20 16.35 -21.27
CA THR A 50 2.39 15.43 -20.45
C THR A 50 3.26 14.35 -19.80
N LEU A 51 4.19 13.75 -20.56
CA LEU A 51 5.13 12.76 -20.01
C LEU A 51 6.06 13.37 -18.97
N GLU A 52 6.64 14.54 -19.23
CA GLU A 52 7.51 15.25 -18.28
C GLU A 52 6.78 15.56 -16.97
N LYS A 53 5.55 16.05 -17.06
CA LYS A 53 4.70 16.29 -15.89
C LYS A 53 4.47 14.99 -15.11
N TRP A 54 4.13 13.90 -15.82
CA TRP A 54 3.91 12.60 -15.17
C TRP A 54 5.17 12.11 -14.45
N LEU A 55 6.36 12.24 -15.06
CA LEU A 55 7.62 11.84 -14.45
C LEU A 55 7.95 12.64 -13.18
N GLU A 56 7.66 13.95 -13.19
CA GLU A 56 7.82 14.80 -12.02
C GLU A 56 6.84 14.41 -10.90
N ASP A 57 5.58 14.17 -11.23
CA ASP A 57 4.59 13.73 -10.26
C ASP A 57 4.93 12.34 -9.71
N ASN A 58 5.43 11.40 -10.52
CA ASN A 58 5.95 10.11 -10.05
C ASN A 58 7.10 10.28 -9.04
N ARG A 59 8.06 11.18 -9.29
CA ARG A 59 9.17 11.45 -8.35
C ARG A 59 8.69 12.00 -7.01
N LYS A 60 7.70 12.90 -7.04
CA LYS A 60 7.08 13.47 -5.83
C LYS A 60 6.34 12.40 -5.03
N VAL A 61 5.44 11.66 -5.69
CA VAL A 61 4.67 10.59 -5.05
C VAL A 61 5.59 9.51 -4.46
N ARG A 62 6.63 9.11 -5.18
CA ARG A 62 7.66 8.21 -4.68
C ARG A 62 8.31 8.73 -3.39
N SER A 63 8.64 10.01 -3.33
CA SER A 63 9.24 10.63 -2.15
C SER A 63 8.28 10.63 -0.97
N ILE A 64 6.99 10.93 -1.20
CA ILE A 64 5.93 10.85 -0.18
C ILE A 64 5.79 9.41 0.35
N ILE A 65 5.73 8.43 -0.55
CA ILE A 65 5.64 7.02 -0.19
C ILE A 65 6.82 6.61 0.69
N LEU A 66 8.06 6.88 0.26
CA LEU A 66 9.27 6.48 0.99
C LEU A 66 9.39 7.16 2.35
N THR A 67 9.06 8.44 2.45
CA THR A 67 9.11 9.19 3.73
C THR A 67 8.00 8.79 4.70
N SER A 68 6.90 8.25 4.19
CA SER A 68 5.80 7.72 4.99
C SER A 68 6.07 6.33 5.59
N MET A 69 7.25 5.75 5.36
CA MET A 69 7.64 4.43 5.86
C MET A 69 8.58 4.52 7.07
N THR A 70 8.70 3.42 7.81
CA THR A 70 9.85 3.24 8.71
C THR A 70 11.14 3.08 7.89
N ASN A 71 12.27 3.47 8.47
CA ASN A 71 13.58 3.40 7.80
C ASN A 71 13.92 1.98 7.31
N GLU A 72 13.48 0.95 8.03
CA GLU A 72 13.70 -0.46 7.69
C GLU A 72 12.97 -0.87 6.41
N ILE A 73 11.75 -0.39 6.22
CA ILE A 73 10.94 -0.67 5.04
C ILE A 73 11.38 0.23 3.88
N GLN A 74 11.65 1.51 4.16
CA GLN A 74 12.13 2.47 3.17
C GLN A 74 13.34 1.95 2.39
N LYS A 75 14.35 1.40 3.08
CA LYS A 75 15.58 0.83 2.47
C LYS A 75 15.33 -0.35 1.52
N GLN A 76 14.16 -0.98 1.57
CA GLN A 76 13.80 -2.07 0.66
C GLN A 76 13.27 -1.55 -0.68
N TYR A 77 12.76 -0.32 -0.70
CA TYR A 77 12.08 0.28 -1.86
C TYR A 77 12.79 1.52 -2.41
N ASP A 78 13.80 2.05 -1.73
CA ASP A 78 14.51 3.29 -2.08
C ASP A 78 15.29 3.25 -3.40
N ARG A 79 15.48 2.07 -3.99
CA ARG A 79 16.11 1.86 -5.31
C ARG A 79 15.11 1.67 -6.45
N LEU A 80 13.82 1.56 -6.17
CA LEU A 80 12.79 1.47 -7.21
C LEU A 80 12.40 2.87 -7.65
N ASP A 81 12.39 3.14 -8.95
CA ASP A 81 12.09 4.47 -9.49
C ASP A 81 10.61 4.67 -9.84
N ASP A 82 9.87 3.58 -10.02
CA ASP A 82 8.48 3.61 -10.43
C ASP A 82 7.53 3.33 -9.26
N VAL A 83 6.60 4.25 -9.04
CA VAL A 83 5.56 4.12 -8.01
C VAL A 83 4.70 2.87 -8.22
N PRO A 84 4.25 2.52 -9.45
CA PRO A 84 3.43 1.33 -9.66
C PRO A 84 4.08 0.03 -9.18
N SER A 85 5.38 -0.20 -9.41
CA SER A 85 6.08 -1.40 -8.95
C SER A 85 6.27 -1.42 -7.44
N ILE A 86 6.53 -0.26 -6.81
CA ILE A 86 6.56 -0.16 -5.35
C ILE A 86 5.20 -0.59 -4.79
N MET A 87 4.12 0.00 -5.30
CA MET A 87 2.76 -0.27 -4.83
C MET A 87 2.34 -1.73 -5.06
N LEU A 88 2.68 -2.30 -6.22
CA LEU A 88 2.40 -3.70 -6.55
C LEU A 88 3.11 -4.65 -5.57
N ARG A 89 4.43 -4.50 -5.40
CA ARG A 89 5.22 -5.34 -4.48
C ARG A 89 4.71 -5.23 -3.05
N MET A 90 4.40 -4.02 -2.59
CA MET A 90 3.85 -3.82 -1.25
C MET A 90 2.49 -4.49 -1.07
N LYS A 91 1.61 -4.42 -2.08
CA LYS A 91 0.30 -5.06 -2.03
C LYS A 91 0.43 -6.58 -1.92
N GLU A 92 1.33 -7.19 -2.68
CA GLU A 92 1.57 -8.63 -2.65
C GLU A 92 2.08 -9.10 -1.28
N VAL A 93 3.04 -8.38 -0.70
CA VAL A 93 3.64 -8.74 0.59
C VAL A 93 2.67 -8.45 1.73
N TYR A 94 2.16 -7.23 1.83
CA TYR A 94 1.53 -6.75 3.06
C TYR A 94 0.00 -6.83 3.04
N ALA A 95 -0.66 -6.64 1.90
CA ALA A 95 -2.13 -6.75 1.85
C ALA A 95 -2.61 -8.21 2.01
N VAL A 96 -1.74 -9.19 1.74
CA VAL A 96 -2.00 -10.62 1.98
C VAL A 96 -1.74 -10.99 3.44
N LEU A 97 -0.66 -10.49 4.05
CA LEU A 97 -0.39 -10.66 5.48
C LEU A 97 -1.52 -10.08 6.33
N ASP A 98 -2.04 -8.91 5.97
CA ASP A 98 -3.15 -8.26 6.66
C ASP A 98 -4.43 -9.11 6.65
N ARG A 99 -4.64 -9.88 5.58
CA ARG A 99 -5.73 -10.87 5.50
C ARG A 99 -5.46 -12.09 6.37
N HIS A 100 -4.26 -12.65 6.35
CA HIS A 100 -3.91 -13.83 7.15
C HIS A 100 -3.93 -13.54 8.65
N ILE A 101 -3.36 -12.41 9.10
CA ILE A 101 -3.37 -11.99 10.50
C ILE A 101 -4.80 -11.74 10.95
N ARG A 102 -5.61 -11.04 10.14
CA ARG A 102 -7.02 -10.80 10.45
C ARG A 102 -7.84 -12.09 10.51
N CYS A 103 -7.61 -13.03 9.59
CA CYS A 103 -8.27 -14.34 9.62
C CYS A 103 -7.86 -15.16 10.84
N ARG A 104 -6.56 -15.19 11.18
CA ARG A 104 -6.04 -15.88 12.36
C ARG A 104 -6.58 -15.27 13.66
N ASN A 105 -6.62 -13.95 13.77
CA ASN A 105 -7.17 -13.30 14.96
C ASN A 105 -8.67 -13.54 15.08
N LYS A 106 -9.41 -13.55 13.96
CA LYS A 106 -10.84 -13.91 13.96
C LYS A 106 -11.09 -15.37 14.36
N SER A 107 -10.24 -16.32 13.97
CA SER A 107 -10.38 -17.71 14.41
C SER A 107 -10.07 -17.88 15.89
N ILE A 108 -9.05 -17.20 16.42
CA ILE A 108 -8.72 -17.21 17.85
C ILE A 108 -9.86 -16.63 18.70
N ILE A 109 -10.50 -15.54 18.25
CA ILE A 109 -11.64 -14.94 18.95
C ILE A 109 -12.84 -15.91 18.97
N ARG A 110 -13.12 -16.58 17.84
CA ARG A 110 -14.17 -17.62 17.80
C ARG A 110 -13.86 -18.77 18.76
N ASP A 111 -12.62 -19.23 18.84
CA ASP A 111 -12.19 -20.29 19.77
C ASP A 111 -12.19 -19.83 21.25
N GLN A 112 -12.10 -18.52 21.52
CA GLN A 112 -12.25 -17.95 22.86
C GLN A 112 -13.71 -17.78 23.27
N ASP A 113 -14.61 -17.51 22.31
CA ASP A 113 -16.06 -17.46 22.56
C ASP A 113 -16.69 -18.85 22.72
N ASP A 114 -16.08 -19.91 22.20
CA ASP A 114 -16.56 -21.31 22.34
C ASP A 114 -16.21 -21.97 23.69
N ARG A 115 -15.51 -21.24 24.59
CA ARG A 115 -15.10 -21.74 25.91
C ARG A 115 -16.15 -21.55 27.01
N ARG A 116 -17.44 -21.61 26.65
CA ARG A 116 -18.55 -21.52 27.60
C ARG A 116 -19.70 -22.47 27.30
N PHE A 117 -19.43 -23.76 27.13
CA PHE A 117 -20.40 -24.82 27.43
C PHE A 117 -19.69 -26.02 28.07
N VAL A 118 -19.81 -26.14 29.39
CA VAL A 118 -19.55 -27.39 30.11
C VAL A 118 -20.89 -27.88 30.66
N CYS A 119 -21.06 -29.22 30.63
CA CYS A 119 -22.10 -30.07 31.27
C CYS A 119 -23.43 -30.21 30.48
N THR A 120 -24.03 -31.40 30.26
CA THR A 120 -24.03 -32.70 30.96
C THR A 120 -24.58 -33.88 30.11
N LYS A 121 -24.04 -35.11 30.34
CA LYS A 121 -24.69 -36.46 30.30
C LYS A 121 -25.28 -36.97 28.94
N SER A 122 -25.34 -38.26 28.60
CA SER A 122 -25.41 -39.51 29.37
C SER A 122 -24.89 -40.68 28.53
N TRP A 123 -24.29 -41.68 29.17
CA TRP A 123 -24.18 -43.03 28.62
C TRP A 123 -25.58 -43.68 28.62
N GLY A 124 -25.85 -44.48 27.60
CA GLY A 124 -27.03 -45.34 27.42
C GLY A 124 -26.77 -46.31 26.28
#